data_AF-A0A944AQ43-F1
#
_entry.id   AF-A0A944AQ43-F1
#
_cell.length_a   1.000
_cell.length_b   1.000
_cell.length_c   1.000
_cell.angle_alpha   90.00
_cell.angle_beta   90.00
_cell.angle_gamma   90.00
#
_symmetry.space_group_name_H-M   'P 1'
#
loop_
_entity.id
_entity.type
_entity.pdbx_description
1 polymer ?
#
loop_
_entity_poly.entity_id
_entity_poly.type
_entity_poly.pdbx_seq_one_letter_code
_entity_poly.pdbx_strand_id
1 'polypeptide(L)' 'MLDWLLKNIGTIIICTVIMAVIAAIIVSMVKNGNKGKSSCGCGCADCPMSCSCRPKK' A
#
# COMPACT_ATOMS: atom_id res chain seq x y z
N MET A 1 -21.10 -16.02 27.94
CA MET A 1 -20.11 -16.11 26.83
C MET A 1 -20.29 -15.00 25.79
N LEU A 2 -21.52 -14.60 25.45
CA LEU A 2 -21.80 -13.46 24.56
C LEU A 2 -21.39 -12.09 25.14
N ASP A 3 -21.38 -11.94 26.47
CA ASP A 3 -20.99 -10.70 27.16
C ASP A 3 -19.53 -10.27 26.87
N TRP A 4 -18.62 -11.24 26.69
CA TRP A 4 -17.25 -10.96 26.29
C TRP A 4 -17.16 -10.38 24.88
N LEU A 5 -18.01 -10.85 23.97
CA LEU A 5 -18.09 -10.33 22.62
C LEU A 5 -18.68 -8.91 22.62
N LEU A 6 -19.75 -8.67 23.38
CA LEU A 6 -20.36 -7.35 23.56
C LEU A 6 -19.38 -6.33 24.17
N LYS A 7 -18.59 -6.74 25.17
CA LYS A 7 -17.61 -5.85 25.82
C LYS A 7 -16.41 -5.53 24.94
N ASN A 8 -16.04 -6.43 24.03
CA ASN A 8 -14.90 -6.25 23.13
C ASN A 8 -15.29 -5.89 21.68
N ILE A 9 -16.58 -5.68 21.39
CA ILE A 9 -17.08 -5.33 20.05
C ILE A 9 -16.39 -4.06 19.52
N GLY A 10 -16.17 -3.06 20.38
CA GLY A 10 -15.46 -1.84 20.00
C GLY A 10 -14.03 -2.11 19.54
N THR A 11 -13.30 -2.94 20.28
CA THR A 11 -11.93 -3.36 19.93
C THR A 11 -11.89 -4.09 18.60
N ILE A 12 -12.84 -5.00 18.34
CA ILE A 12 -12.90 -5.75 17.08
C ILE A 12 -13.10 -4.79 15.91
N ILE A 13 -14.02 -3.82 16.02
CA ILE A 13 -14.28 -2.82 14.98
C ILE A 13 -13.02 -1.99 14.70
N ILE A 14 -12.34 -1.51 15.74
CA ILE A 14 -11.12 -0.72 15.62
C ILE A 14 -10.02 -1.52 14.92
N CYS A 15 -9.80 -2.77 15.33
CA CYS A 15 -8.83 -3.66 14.69
C CYS A 15 -9.12 -3.86 13.20
N THR A 16 -10.38 -4.11 12.84
CA THR A 16 -10.79 -4.28 11.43
C THR A 16 -10.51 -3.01 10.62
N VAL A 17 -10.84 -1.84 11.14
CA VAL A 17 -10.60 -0.55 10.45
C VAL A 17 -9.10 -0.33 10.24
N ILE A 18 -8.28 -0.51 11.26
CA ILE A 18 -6.81 -0.35 11.15
C ILE A 18 -6.25 -1.31 10.10
N MET A 19 -6.68 -2.57 10.13
CA MET A 19 -6.23 -3.59 9.20
C MET A 19 -6.62 -3.26 7.75
N ALA A 20 -7.83 -2.73 7.54
CA ALA A 20 -8.29 -2.27 6.23
C ALA A 20 -7.47 -1.08 5.72
N VAL A 21 -7.12 -0.12 6.58
CA VAL A 21 -6.27 1.03 6.21
C VAL A 21 -4.87 0.56 5.80
N ILE A 22 -4.25 -0.33 6.57
CA ILE A 22 -2.92 -0.88 6.25
C ILE A 22 -2.97 -1.63 4.91
N ALA A 23 -3.97 -2.47 4.70
CA ALA A 23 -4.15 -3.18 3.42
C ALA A 23 -4.33 -2.20 2.25
N ALA A 24 -5.12 -1.14 2.44
CA ALA A 24 -5.31 -0.11 1.42
C ALA A 24 -4.00 0.62 1.08
N ILE A 25 -3.15 0.91 2.06
CA ILE A 25 -1.82 1.52 1.85
C ILE A 25 -0.94 0.58 1.03
N ILE A 26 -0.85 -0.71 1.40
CA ILE A 26 -0.04 -1.71 0.68
C ILE A 26 -0.53 -1.86 -0.76
N VAL A 27 -1.84 -2.00 -0.97
CA VAL A 27 -2.44 -2.09 -2.30
C VAL A 27 -2.16 -0.83 -3.12
N SER A 28 -2.26 0.35 -2.48
CA SER A 28 -1.94 1.62 -3.14
C SER A 28 -0.47 1.69 -3.54
N MET A 29 0.46 1.23 -2.70
CA MET A 29 1.88 1.16 -3.03
C MET A 29 2.16 0.19 -4.18
N VAL A 30 1.60 -1.02 -4.15
CA VAL A 30 1.77 -2.02 -5.22
C VAL A 30 1.16 -1.54 -6.53
N LYS A 31 -0.03 -0.95 -6.49
CA LYS A 31 -0.69 -0.36 -7.67
C LYS A 31 0.07 0.85 -8.21
N ASN A 32 0.65 1.66 -7.33
CA ASN A 32 1.50 2.80 -7.72
C ASN A 32 2.80 2.32 -8.40
N GLY A 33 3.42 1.26 -7.88
CA GLY A 33 4.58 0.61 -8.48
C GLY A 33 4.28 0.01 -9.85
N ASN A 34 3.15 -0.69 -10.01
CA ASN A 34 2.74 -1.27 -11.30
C ASN A 34 2.34 -0.23 -12.35
N LYS A 35 1.86 0.95 -11.93
CA LYS A 35 1.58 2.07 -12.85
C LYS A 35 2.84 2.83 -13.28
N GLY A 36 4.03 2.37 -12.91
CA GLY A 36 5.29 2.99 -13.33
C GLY A 36 5.54 4.35 -12.68
N LYS A 37 4.84 4.69 -11.58
CA LYS A 37 5.24 5.79 -10.70
C LYS A 37 6.43 5.31 -9.88
N SER A 38 7.56 5.16 -10.56
CA SER A 38 8.86 5.02 -9.91
C SER A 38 9.07 6.22 -8.98
N SER A 39 9.86 6.06 -7.92
CA SER A 39 10.22 7.16 -7.02
C SER A 39 10.89 8.36 -7.74
N CYS A 40 11.25 8.20 -9.02
CA CYS A 40 11.60 9.28 -9.93
C CYS A 40 10.33 10.07 -10.32
N GLY A 41 10.11 11.22 -9.67
CA GLY A 41 8.94 12.07 -9.84
C GLY A 41 8.71 12.62 -11.26
N CYS A 42 9.70 12.52 -12.15
CA CYS A 42 9.57 12.73 -13.59
C CYS A 42 9.73 11.37 -14.28
N GLY A 43 8.74 10.95 -15.06
CA GLY A 43 8.69 9.60 -15.66
C GLY A 43 10.02 9.15 -16.29
N CYS A 44 10.31 7.85 -16.22
CA CYS A 44 11.60 7.27 -16.62
C CYS A 44 11.99 7.43 -18.11
N ALA A 45 11.21 8.16 -18.92
CA ALA A 45 11.48 8.42 -20.33
C ALA A 45 12.64 9.43 -20.51
N ASP A 46 12.76 10.43 -19.63
CA ASP A 46 13.80 11.48 -19.69
C ASP A 46 14.72 11.46 -18.45
N CYS A 47 14.69 10.37 -17.68
CA CYS A 47 15.51 10.28 -16.47
C CYS A 47 16.99 10.14 -16.88
N PRO A 48 17.91 10.99 -16.40
CA PRO A 48 19.35 10.88 -16.71
C PRO A 48 19.97 9.56 -16.21
N MET A 49 19.28 8.87 -15.29
CA MET A 49 19.64 7.55 -14.79
C MET A 49 18.80 6.41 -15.42
N SER A 50 18.09 6.68 -16.51
CA SER A 50 17.23 5.71 -17.22
C SER A 50 17.94 4.41 -17.63
N CYS A 51 19.25 4.47 -17.91
CA CYS A 51 20.10 3.32 -18.20
C CYS A 51 20.19 2.30 -17.05
N SER A 52 20.10 2.73 -15.80
CA SER A 52 20.18 1.86 -14.61
C SER A 52 18.85 1.66 -13.91
N CYS A 53 17.86 2.54 -14.12
CA CYS A 53 16.55 2.43 -13.48
C CYS A 53 15.66 1.29 -14.01
N ARG A 54 16.02 0.64 -15.13
CA ARG A 54 15.35 -0.58 -15.63
C ARG A 54 16.39 -1.67 -15.91
N PRO A 55 16.38 -2.84 -15.23
CA PRO A 55 17.03 -4.02 -15.79
C PRO A 55 16.25 -4.43 -17.05
N LYS A 56 16.92 -4.38 -18.21
CA LYS A 56 16.42 -4.90 -19.48
C LYS A 56 16.01 -6.36 -19.27
N LYS A 57 14.73 -6.68 -19.50
CA LYS A 57 14.33 -8.01 -19.92
C LYS A 57 14.21 -7.95 -21.43
#